data_AF-A0A9N8LXH8-F1
#
_entry.id   AF-A0A9N8LXH8-F1
#
_cell.length_a   1.000
_cell.length_b   1.000
_cell.length_c   1.000
_cell.angle_alpha   90.00
_cell.angle_beta   90.00
_cell.angle_gamma   90.00
#
_symmetry.space_group_name_H-M   'P 1'
#
loop_
_entity.id
_entity.type
_entity.pdbx_description
1 polymer ?
#
loop_
_entity_poly.entity_id
_entity_poly.type
_entity_poly.pdbx_seq_one_letter_code
_entity_poly.pdbx_strand_id
1 'polypeptide(L)'
;MSMKDDGAIPSSADIFDWARDLATWDQAAHVKIHLEQALNRIDELTEEVRGLKKETMTMTKVDLRELGKKVAFVFFSDLITEYSASSNIVGRTMKFLKECPEQVTAHFKELIEDADVCDSHIEPKVRQLVNRMRDMGATRLHKSLGIDDGTERQSGHELWGAICTGYSIPFTKKRGMRLIYMRYIATRHHPREKNGRPVGDFWETIDETLKAFRHLQERDSEAATKELEAIWKNDQKRFGTFEYLTLKKADAKREEALFNAMRAR
;
A
#
# COMPACT_ATOMS: atom_id res chain seq x y z
N MET A 1 -9.27 21.48 -76.62
CA MET A 1 -8.00 21.72 -77.34
C MET A 1 -8.17 22.92 -78.25
N SER A 2 -7.52 24.02 -77.90
CA SER A 2 -7.15 25.06 -78.86
C SER A 2 -5.88 25.69 -78.32
N MET A 3 -4.75 25.07 -78.67
CA MET A 3 -3.45 25.71 -78.61
C MET A 3 -3.52 26.89 -79.57
N LYS A 4 -3.42 28.11 -79.05
CA LYS A 4 -2.93 29.24 -79.82
C LYS A 4 -1.52 29.52 -79.33
N ASP A 5 -0.55 29.09 -80.14
CA ASP A 5 0.79 29.65 -80.13
C ASP A 5 0.67 31.13 -80.54
N ASP A 6 1.06 32.02 -79.64
CA ASP A 6 1.56 33.35 -79.97
C ASP A 6 2.88 33.52 -79.21
N GLY A 7 4.00 33.32 -79.92
CA GLY A 7 5.37 33.44 -79.42
C GLY A 7 5.79 34.88 -79.08
N ALA A 8 5.00 35.58 -78.27
CA ALA A 8 5.41 36.85 -77.67
C ALA A 8 6.43 36.56 -76.56
N ILE A 9 7.62 37.16 -76.68
CA ILE A 9 8.63 37.11 -75.61
C ILE A 9 8.00 37.78 -74.37
N PRO A 10 7.91 37.08 -73.23
CA PRO A 10 7.33 37.65 -72.01
C PRO A 10 8.07 38.94 -71.63
N SER A 11 7.33 39.95 -71.17
CA SER A 11 7.94 41.23 -70.83
C SER A 11 8.91 41.04 -69.66
N SER A 12 9.87 41.96 -69.51
CA SER A 12 10.79 41.93 -68.37
C SER A 12 10.06 41.94 -67.02
N ALA A 13 8.91 42.62 -66.94
CA ALA A 13 8.08 42.62 -65.74
C ALA A 13 7.49 41.23 -65.43
N ASP A 14 6.99 40.52 -66.46
CA ASP A 14 6.44 39.17 -66.31
C ASP A 14 7.51 38.17 -65.85
N ILE A 15 8.75 38.33 -66.35
CA ILE A 15 9.89 37.49 -65.94
C ILE A 15 10.28 37.75 -64.48
N PHE A 16 10.30 39.02 -64.04
CA PHE A 16 10.62 39.38 -62.65
C PHE A 16 9.53 38.94 -61.67
N ASP A 17 8.25 39.11 -62.02
CA ASP A 17 7.13 38.65 -61.19
C ASP A 17 7.12 37.12 -61.09
N TRP A 18 7.37 36.39 -62.19
CA TRP A 18 7.48 34.93 -62.17
C TRP A 18 8.66 34.43 -61.32
N ALA A 19 9.83 35.08 -61.42
CA ALA A 19 11.00 34.74 -60.60
C ALA A 19 10.77 35.01 -59.11
N ARG A 20 10.09 36.12 -58.77
CA ARG A 20 9.69 36.43 -57.40
C ARG A 20 8.70 35.39 -56.87
N ASP A 21 7.69 35.05 -57.65
CA ASP A 21 6.73 34.03 -57.28
C ASP A 21 7.46 32.71 -57.06
N LEU A 22 8.30 32.24 -57.99
CA LEU A 22 9.09 31.02 -57.82
C LEU A 22 9.92 30.99 -56.54
N ALA A 23 10.60 32.08 -56.20
CA ALA A 23 11.37 32.19 -54.96
C ALA A 23 10.48 32.12 -53.71
N THR A 24 9.28 32.68 -53.78
CA THR A 24 8.28 32.65 -52.70
C THR A 24 7.72 31.24 -52.52
N TRP A 25 7.45 30.53 -53.63
CA TRP A 25 7.00 29.14 -53.62
C TRP A 25 8.08 28.18 -53.10
N ASP A 26 9.33 28.40 -53.49
CA ASP A 26 10.48 27.60 -53.01
C ASP A 26 10.72 27.81 -51.50
N GLN A 27 10.64 29.06 -51.02
CA GLN A 27 10.65 29.34 -49.58
C GLN A 27 9.46 28.73 -48.84
N ALA A 28 8.25 28.79 -49.40
CA ALA A 28 7.07 28.18 -48.79
C ALA A 28 7.19 26.65 -48.71
N ALA A 29 7.77 26.01 -49.73
CA ALA A 29 8.05 24.58 -49.74
C ALA A 29 9.11 24.21 -48.67
N HIS A 30 10.19 24.98 -48.56
CA HIS A 30 11.21 24.83 -47.53
C HIS A 30 10.64 25.00 -46.11
N VAL A 31 9.82 26.04 -45.90
CA VAL A 31 9.16 26.30 -44.62
C VAL A 31 8.21 25.16 -44.26
N LYS A 32 7.47 24.60 -45.22
CA LYS A 32 6.58 23.45 -45.00
C LYS A 32 7.36 22.21 -44.55
N ILE A 33 8.48 21.90 -45.20
CA ILE A 33 9.35 20.77 -44.82
C ILE A 33 9.89 20.96 -43.39
N HIS A 34 10.36 22.17 -43.06
CA HIS A 34 10.84 22.45 -41.70
C HIS A 34 9.73 22.39 -40.65
N LEU A 35 8.50 22.79 -41.00
CA LEU A 35 7.33 22.67 -40.12
C LEU A 35 6.97 21.21 -39.87
N GLU A 36 6.95 20.37 -40.92
CA GLU A 36 6.70 18.92 -40.80
C GLU A 36 7.76 18.24 -39.93
N GLN A 37 9.04 18.60 -40.10
CA GLN A 37 10.13 18.11 -39.24
C GLN A 37 9.97 18.55 -37.78
N ALA A 38 9.56 19.79 -37.54
CA ALA A 38 9.32 20.30 -36.19
C ALA A 38 8.13 19.60 -35.52
N LEU A 39 7.04 19.36 -36.26
CA LEU A 39 5.87 18.62 -35.77
C LEU A 39 6.23 17.18 -35.39
N ASN A 40 6.95 16.45 -36.25
CA ASN A 40 7.42 15.10 -35.94
C ASN A 40 8.28 15.08 -34.67
N ARG A 41 9.14 16.08 -34.49
CA ARG A 41 10.00 16.17 -33.31
C ARG A 41 9.24 16.54 -32.04
N ILE A 42 8.15 17.31 -32.15
CA ILE A 42 7.22 17.57 -31.04
C ILE A 42 6.50 16.28 -30.65
N ASP A 43 6.07 15.48 -31.62
CA ASP A 43 5.41 14.19 -31.36
C ASP A 43 6.37 13.20 -30.67
N GLU A 44 7.61 13.10 -31.15
CA GLU A 44 8.67 12.30 -30.51
C GLU A 44 8.92 12.73 -29.06
N LEU A 45 9.10 14.04 -28.83
CA LEU A 45 9.29 14.58 -27.48
C LEU A 45 8.07 14.34 -26.58
N THR A 46 6.86 14.40 -27.14
CA THR A 46 5.63 14.12 -26.39
C THR A 46 5.58 12.67 -25.94
N GLU A 47 5.99 11.73 -26.80
CA GLU A 47 6.08 10.32 -26.44
C GLU A 47 7.21 10.03 -25.45
N GLU A 48 8.38 10.66 -25.58
CA GLU A 48 9.46 10.56 -24.59
C GLU A 48 9.02 11.08 -23.21
N VAL A 49 8.37 12.24 -23.16
CA VAL A 49 7.84 12.82 -21.91
C VAL A 49 6.77 11.92 -21.29
N ARG A 50 5.88 11.32 -22.11
CA ARG A 50 4.90 10.32 -21.64
C ARG A 50 5.58 9.07 -21.10
N GLY A 51 6.64 8.60 -21.76
CA GLY A 51 7.46 7.47 -21.32
C GLY A 51 8.10 7.73 -19.96
N LEU A 52 8.77 8.87 -19.82
CA LEU A 52 9.39 9.31 -18.57
C LEU A 52 8.36 9.44 -17.44
N LYS A 53 7.18 10.01 -17.73
CA LYS A 53 6.09 10.13 -16.75
C LYS A 53 5.67 8.75 -16.22
N LYS A 54 5.56 7.74 -17.09
CA LYS A 54 5.23 6.36 -16.68
C LYS A 54 6.32 5.73 -15.81
N GLU A 55 7.59 5.95 -16.13
CA GLU A 55 8.71 5.42 -15.34
C GLU A 55 8.77 6.06 -13.93
N THR A 56 8.48 7.36 -13.83
CA THR A 56 8.40 8.08 -12.55
C THR A 56 7.20 7.69 -11.71
N MET A 57 6.20 7.00 -12.27
CA MET A 57 4.98 6.60 -11.55
C MET A 57 5.09 5.25 -10.81
N THR A 58 6.32 4.79 -10.56
CA THR A 58 6.58 3.51 -9.89
C THR A 58 7.18 3.71 -8.49
N MET A 59 6.70 2.94 -7.51
CA MET A 59 7.24 3.01 -6.14
C MET A 59 8.72 2.59 -6.09
N THR A 60 9.55 3.41 -5.47
CA THR A 60 10.97 3.09 -5.22
C THR A 60 11.12 2.00 -4.15
N LYS A 61 12.33 1.44 -4.03
CA LYS A 61 12.65 0.49 -2.94
C LYS A 61 12.42 1.08 -1.55
N VAL A 62 12.64 2.39 -1.39
CA VAL A 62 12.41 3.09 -0.11
C VAL A 62 10.92 3.17 0.17
N ASP A 63 10.11 3.55 -0.83
CA ASP A 63 8.65 3.61 -0.71
C ASP A 63 8.08 2.26 -0.30
N LEU A 64 8.51 1.17 -0.96
CA LEU A 64 8.05 -0.18 -0.65
C LEU A 64 8.39 -0.59 0.79
N ARG A 65 9.58 -0.22 1.29
CA ARG A 65 9.99 -0.52 2.66
C ARG A 65 9.16 0.26 3.68
N GLU A 66 9.02 1.56 3.49
CA GLU A 66 8.25 2.41 4.42
C GLU A 66 6.74 2.08 4.36
N LEU A 67 6.20 1.80 3.17
CA LEU A 67 4.84 1.31 2.97
C LEU A 67 4.62 0.01 3.76
N GLY A 68 5.57 -0.94 3.69
CA GLY A 68 5.54 -2.16 4.49
C GLY A 68 5.41 -1.89 5.99
N LYS A 69 6.15 -0.90 6.52
CA LYS A 69 6.03 -0.49 7.94
C LYS A 69 4.66 0.10 8.25
N LYS A 70 4.08 0.89 7.35
CA LYS A 70 2.75 1.49 7.54
C LYS A 70 1.64 0.45 7.48
N VAL A 71 1.66 -0.46 6.52
CA VAL A 71 0.72 -1.60 6.47
C VAL A 71 0.81 -2.42 7.75
N ALA A 72 2.03 -2.72 8.22
CA ALA A 72 2.23 -3.45 9.48
C ALA A 72 1.71 -2.67 10.70
N PHE A 73 1.95 -1.36 10.76
CA PHE A 73 1.47 -0.49 11.83
C PHE A 73 -0.05 -0.49 11.93
N VAL A 74 -0.75 -0.45 10.79
CA VAL A 74 -2.21 -0.58 10.71
C VAL A 74 -2.65 -1.99 11.13
N PHE A 75 -2.06 -3.04 10.55
CA PHE A 75 -2.44 -4.44 10.81
C PHE A 75 -2.40 -4.81 12.29
N PHE A 76 -1.33 -4.42 13.00
CA PHE A 76 -1.17 -4.70 14.42
C PHE A 76 -1.73 -3.62 15.35
N SER A 77 -2.63 -2.77 14.85
CA SER A 77 -3.36 -1.80 15.69
C SER A 77 -4.49 -2.48 16.47
N ASP A 78 -4.82 -1.93 17.64
CA ASP A 78 -6.02 -2.28 18.40
C ASP A 78 -7.33 -1.83 17.73
N LEU A 79 -7.26 -0.93 16.74
CA LEU A 79 -8.41 -0.38 16.02
C LEU A 79 -8.92 -1.27 14.89
N ILE A 80 -8.11 -2.24 14.45
CA ILE A 80 -8.54 -3.21 13.44
C ILE A 80 -9.56 -4.16 14.07
N THR A 81 -10.62 -4.46 13.34
CA THR A 81 -11.73 -5.30 13.84
C THR A 81 -11.91 -6.57 13.02
N GLU A 82 -11.29 -6.63 11.85
CA GLU A 82 -11.42 -7.72 10.88
C GLU A 82 -10.11 -7.85 10.09
N TYR A 83 -9.76 -9.08 9.74
CA TYR A 83 -8.54 -9.51 9.09
C TYR A 83 -8.77 -10.48 7.94
N SER A 84 -9.91 -11.16 7.82
CA SER A 84 -10.19 -12.15 6.77
C SER A 84 -10.05 -11.58 5.35
N ALA A 85 -9.98 -12.45 4.34
CA ALA A 85 -9.85 -12.02 2.94
C ALA A 85 -10.97 -11.06 2.48
N SER A 86 -12.18 -11.24 3.01
CA SER A 86 -13.37 -10.40 2.76
C SER A 86 -13.43 -9.13 3.62
N SER A 87 -12.53 -8.97 4.59
CA SER A 87 -12.49 -7.79 5.46
C SER A 87 -12.11 -6.50 4.72
N ASN A 88 -12.55 -5.36 5.26
CA ASN A 88 -12.18 -4.04 4.75
C ASN A 88 -10.82 -3.52 5.28
N ILE A 89 -9.91 -4.40 5.70
CA ILE A 89 -8.59 -3.97 6.22
C ILE A 89 -7.76 -3.25 5.15
N VAL A 90 -7.88 -3.66 3.87
CA VAL A 90 -7.20 -3.00 2.75
C VAL A 90 -7.72 -1.58 2.57
N GLY A 91 -9.05 -1.39 2.51
CA GLY A 91 -9.64 -0.06 2.38
C GLY A 91 -9.31 0.84 3.57
N ARG A 92 -9.32 0.32 4.79
CA ARG A 92 -8.88 1.04 5.99
C ARG A 92 -7.40 1.44 5.94
N THR A 93 -6.55 0.56 5.43
CA THR A 93 -5.12 0.85 5.24
C THR A 93 -4.91 1.93 4.18
N MET A 94 -5.63 1.84 3.05
CA MET A 94 -5.61 2.87 2.01
C MET A 94 -6.06 4.24 2.52
N LYS A 95 -7.12 4.26 3.35
CA LYS A 95 -7.60 5.51 3.97
C LYS A 95 -6.54 6.14 4.88
N PHE A 96 -5.90 5.34 5.73
CA PHE A 96 -4.77 5.81 6.55
C PHE A 96 -3.62 6.36 5.71
N LEU A 97 -3.27 5.69 4.60
CA LEU A 97 -2.20 6.13 3.71
C LEU A 97 -2.56 7.45 2.98
N LYS A 98 -3.84 7.64 2.60
CA LYS A 98 -4.32 8.87 1.97
C LYS A 98 -4.38 10.06 2.93
N GLU A 99 -4.65 9.82 4.21
CA GLU A 99 -4.65 10.88 5.23
C GLU A 99 -3.25 11.29 5.70
N CYS A 100 -2.26 10.41 5.53
CA CYS A 100 -0.89 10.62 6.01
C CYS A 100 0.18 10.12 5.01
N PRO A 101 0.12 10.54 3.73
CA PRO A 101 0.98 10.01 2.68
C PRO A 101 2.46 10.35 2.89
N GLU A 102 2.73 11.53 3.45
CA GLU A 102 4.09 12.01 3.77
C GLU A 102 4.81 11.15 4.81
N GLN A 103 4.08 10.31 5.55
CA GLN A 103 4.68 9.39 6.48
C GLN A 103 5.32 8.17 5.81
N VAL A 104 5.03 7.91 4.53
CA VAL A 104 5.73 6.90 3.73
C VAL A 104 6.99 7.54 3.17
N THR A 105 6.84 8.44 2.20
CA THR A 105 7.90 9.30 1.63
C THR A 105 7.26 10.49 0.91
N ALA A 106 8.06 11.52 0.57
CA ALA A 106 7.59 12.61 -0.28
C ALA A 106 7.19 12.13 -1.69
N HIS A 107 7.96 11.21 -2.27
CA HIS A 107 7.67 10.62 -3.57
C HIS A 107 6.35 9.82 -3.56
N PHE A 108 6.11 9.02 -2.52
CA PHE A 108 4.87 8.26 -2.39
C PHE A 108 3.63 9.16 -2.33
N LYS A 109 3.75 10.37 -1.76
CA LYS A 109 2.66 11.34 -1.73
C LYS A 109 2.21 11.74 -3.13
N GLU A 110 3.16 11.99 -4.03
CA GLU A 110 2.83 12.31 -5.43
C GLU A 110 2.14 11.13 -6.12
N LEU A 111 2.57 9.89 -5.83
CA LEU A 111 2.00 8.68 -6.42
C LEU A 111 0.58 8.36 -5.94
N ILE A 112 0.28 8.57 -4.66
CA ILE A 112 -1.04 8.22 -4.10
C ILE A 112 -2.13 9.26 -4.41
N GLU A 113 -1.72 10.48 -4.77
CA GLU A 113 -2.63 11.54 -5.24
C GLU A 113 -3.08 11.28 -6.70
N ASP A 114 -2.32 10.51 -7.48
CA ASP A 114 -2.72 10.04 -8.80
C ASP A 114 -3.62 8.80 -8.70
N ALA A 115 -4.87 8.91 -9.18
CA ALA A 115 -5.87 7.86 -9.08
C ALA A 115 -5.48 6.59 -9.87
N ASP A 116 -4.91 6.74 -11.05
CA ASP A 116 -4.56 5.61 -11.91
C ASP A 116 -3.40 4.81 -11.30
N VAL A 117 -2.41 5.52 -10.74
CA VAL A 117 -1.28 4.91 -10.02
C VAL A 117 -1.75 4.27 -8.71
N CYS A 118 -2.64 4.94 -7.99
CA CYS A 118 -3.23 4.41 -6.76
C CYS A 118 -3.90 3.06 -7.00
N ASP A 119 -4.77 2.97 -8.00
CA ASP A 119 -5.57 1.78 -8.28
C ASP A 119 -4.76 0.67 -8.94
N SER A 120 -3.81 1.02 -9.82
CA SER A 120 -3.03 0.03 -10.59
C SER A 120 -1.79 -0.48 -9.87
N HIS A 121 -1.20 0.31 -8.95
CA HIS A 121 0.09 -0.01 -8.34
C HIS A 121 0.07 -0.02 -6.81
N ILE A 122 -0.55 0.99 -6.17
CA ILE A 122 -0.48 1.12 -4.71
C ILE A 122 -1.46 0.17 -4.02
N GLU A 123 -2.75 0.19 -4.37
CA GLU A 123 -3.75 -0.70 -3.74
C GLU A 123 -3.39 -2.18 -3.91
N PRO A 124 -3.01 -2.68 -5.11
CA PRO A 124 -2.59 -4.07 -5.27
C PRO A 124 -1.38 -4.42 -4.39
N LYS A 125 -0.42 -3.49 -4.23
CA LYS A 125 0.72 -3.68 -3.35
C LYS A 125 0.32 -3.71 -1.88
N VAL A 126 -0.60 -2.85 -1.45
CA VAL A 126 -1.16 -2.87 -0.08
C VAL A 126 -1.87 -4.19 0.19
N ARG A 127 -2.71 -4.65 -0.74
CA ARG A 127 -3.38 -5.97 -0.66
C ARG A 127 -2.38 -7.11 -0.54
N GLN A 128 -1.32 -7.10 -1.35
CA GLN A 128 -0.23 -8.07 -1.27
C GLN A 128 0.46 -8.05 0.11
N LEU A 129 0.75 -6.86 0.64
CA LEU A 129 1.40 -6.70 1.95
C LEU A 129 0.49 -7.18 3.10
N VAL A 130 -0.80 -6.86 3.07
CA VAL A 130 -1.78 -7.35 4.05
C VAL A 130 -1.84 -8.88 4.01
N ASN A 131 -1.93 -9.51 2.82
CA ASN A 131 -1.92 -10.97 2.70
C ASN A 131 -0.63 -11.57 3.26
N ARG A 132 0.52 -10.96 2.98
CA ARG A 132 1.79 -11.39 3.56
C ARG A 132 1.80 -11.28 5.09
N MET A 133 1.18 -10.24 5.66
CA MET A 133 1.05 -10.08 7.11
C MET A 133 0.14 -11.15 7.73
N ARG A 134 -0.92 -11.57 7.02
CA ARG A 134 -1.77 -12.70 7.43
C ARG A 134 -0.96 -13.99 7.48
N ASP A 135 -0.25 -14.32 6.41
CA ASP A 135 0.52 -15.57 6.35
C ASP A 135 1.64 -15.60 7.40
N MET A 136 2.36 -14.49 7.52
CA MET A 136 3.41 -14.31 8.52
C MET A 136 2.85 -14.36 9.93
N GLY A 137 1.78 -13.60 10.22
CA GLY A 137 1.14 -13.53 11.52
C GLY A 137 0.64 -14.90 11.97
N ALA A 138 -0.10 -15.62 11.12
CA ALA A 138 -0.59 -16.97 11.40
C ALA A 138 0.57 -17.94 11.67
N THR A 139 1.63 -17.89 10.85
CA THR A 139 2.80 -18.74 11.04
C THR A 139 3.55 -18.42 12.33
N ARG A 140 3.71 -17.15 12.69
CA ARG A 140 4.39 -16.75 13.93
C ARG A 140 3.56 -17.08 15.15
N LEU A 141 2.24 -16.88 15.10
CA LEU A 141 1.32 -17.32 16.13
C LEU A 141 1.44 -18.83 16.36
N HIS A 142 1.36 -19.64 15.30
CA HIS A 142 1.53 -21.09 15.39
C HIS A 142 2.85 -21.49 16.03
N LYS A 143 3.97 -20.95 15.54
CA LYS A 143 5.31 -21.22 16.09
C LYS A 143 5.41 -20.87 17.56
N SER A 144 4.80 -19.77 17.98
CA SER A 144 4.82 -19.34 19.40
C SER A 144 4.18 -20.35 20.35
N LEU A 145 3.31 -21.22 19.83
CA LEU A 145 2.62 -22.24 20.62
C LEU A 145 3.53 -23.42 20.98
N GLY A 146 4.67 -23.59 20.29
CA GLY A 146 5.59 -24.72 20.50
C GLY A 146 4.94 -26.07 20.24
N ILE A 147 4.08 -26.16 19.21
CA ILE A 147 3.32 -27.37 18.86
C ILE A 147 4.09 -28.28 17.90
N ASP A 148 4.87 -27.67 17.01
CA ASP A 148 5.68 -28.39 16.03
C ASP A 148 6.90 -29.05 16.70
N ASP A 149 7.35 -30.17 16.14
CA ASP A 149 8.48 -30.90 16.73
C ASP A 149 9.76 -30.05 16.65
N GLY A 150 10.49 -29.99 17.76
CA GLY A 150 11.71 -29.18 17.88
C GLY A 150 11.47 -27.67 17.99
N THR A 151 10.23 -27.21 18.19
CA THR A 151 9.93 -25.80 18.44
C THR A 151 9.69 -25.51 19.91
N GLU A 152 10.25 -24.40 20.40
CA GLU A 152 10.02 -23.93 21.76
C GLU A 152 8.86 -22.93 21.82
N ARG A 153 8.17 -22.91 22.95
CA ARG A 153 7.14 -21.90 23.23
C ARG A 153 7.79 -20.53 23.35
N GLN A 154 7.12 -19.52 22.82
CA GLN A 154 7.61 -18.14 22.88
C GLN A 154 6.76 -17.31 23.84
N SER A 155 7.40 -16.52 24.68
CA SER A 155 6.74 -15.47 25.47
C SER A 155 6.04 -14.45 24.55
N GLY A 156 5.12 -13.65 25.12
CA GLY A 156 4.42 -12.62 24.34
C GLY A 156 5.38 -11.58 23.75
N HIS A 157 6.46 -11.24 24.46
CA HIS A 157 7.48 -10.31 23.98
C HIS A 157 8.33 -10.89 22.84
N GLU A 158 8.74 -12.15 22.94
CA GLU A 158 9.48 -12.84 21.86
C GLU A 158 8.64 -12.98 20.61
N LEU A 159 7.35 -13.33 20.76
CA LEU A 159 6.40 -13.36 19.66
C LEU A 159 6.26 -11.98 19.01
N TRP A 160 6.07 -10.92 19.80
CA TRP A 160 6.00 -9.56 19.27
C TRP A 160 7.27 -9.17 18.52
N GLY A 161 8.44 -9.46 19.10
CA GLY A 161 9.73 -9.28 18.45
C GLY A 161 9.78 -10.01 17.10
N ALA A 162 9.41 -11.30 17.06
CA ALA A 162 9.44 -12.12 15.86
C ALA A 162 8.47 -11.63 14.75
N ILE A 163 7.33 -11.05 15.13
CA ILE A 163 6.34 -10.50 14.19
C ILE A 163 6.74 -9.11 13.69
N CYS A 164 7.21 -8.24 14.59
CA CYS A 164 7.41 -6.82 14.30
C CYS A 164 8.86 -6.47 13.94
N THR A 165 9.77 -7.46 13.92
CA THR A 165 11.17 -7.26 13.49
C THR A 165 11.21 -6.60 12.10
N GLY A 166 11.92 -5.47 11.99
CA GLY A 166 12.05 -4.71 10.75
C GLY A 166 10.90 -3.73 10.45
N TYR A 167 9.78 -3.79 11.17
CA TYR A 167 8.63 -2.91 10.96
C TYR A 167 8.58 -1.69 11.90
N SER A 168 9.44 -1.66 12.92
CA SER A 168 9.54 -0.55 13.90
C SER A 168 8.20 -0.21 14.58
N ILE A 169 7.35 -1.20 14.80
CA ILE A 169 6.06 -1.02 15.48
C ILE A 169 6.30 -0.98 17.00
N PRO A 170 5.82 0.05 17.71
CA PRO A 170 5.95 0.13 19.15
C PRO A 170 5.12 -0.97 19.82
N PHE A 171 5.72 -1.70 20.76
CA PHE A 171 4.97 -2.61 21.61
C PHE A 171 4.24 -1.82 22.69
N THR A 172 2.93 -1.60 22.50
CA THR A 172 2.08 -0.95 23.51
C THR A 172 1.22 -1.99 24.22
N LYS A 173 0.69 -1.65 25.40
CA LYS A 173 -0.24 -2.53 26.13
C LYS A 173 -1.41 -3.00 25.26
N LYS A 174 -2.03 -2.08 24.51
CA LYS A 174 -3.19 -2.37 23.66
C LYS A 174 -2.84 -3.33 22.52
N ARG A 175 -1.74 -3.07 21.81
CA ARG A 175 -1.26 -3.93 20.72
C ARG A 175 -0.84 -5.31 21.23
N GLY A 176 -0.18 -5.34 22.39
CA GLY A 176 0.13 -6.59 23.07
C GLY A 176 -1.13 -7.38 23.43
N MET A 177 -2.12 -6.75 24.07
CA MET A 177 -3.37 -7.41 24.42
C MET A 177 -4.06 -7.99 23.19
N ARG A 178 -4.04 -7.26 22.07
CA ARG A 178 -4.55 -7.75 20.79
C ARG A 178 -3.77 -8.96 20.28
N LEU A 179 -2.44 -8.94 20.31
CA LEU A 179 -1.61 -10.08 19.93
C LEU A 179 -1.92 -11.31 20.79
N ILE A 180 -2.01 -11.13 22.11
CA ILE A 180 -2.31 -12.22 23.04
C ILE A 180 -3.72 -12.76 22.84
N TYR A 181 -4.69 -11.91 22.52
CA TYR A 181 -6.04 -12.36 22.16
C TYR A 181 -6.03 -13.22 20.89
N MET A 182 -5.30 -12.82 19.85
CA MET A 182 -5.12 -13.65 18.65
C MET A 182 -4.40 -14.97 18.95
N ARG A 183 -3.41 -14.96 19.85
CA ARG A 183 -2.73 -16.19 20.30
C ARG A 183 -3.66 -17.12 21.07
N TYR A 184 -4.53 -16.57 21.92
CA TYR A 184 -5.55 -17.35 22.61
C TYR A 184 -6.50 -18.05 21.62
N ILE A 185 -6.96 -17.34 20.58
CA ILE A 185 -7.74 -17.97 19.50
C ILE A 185 -6.91 -19.06 18.83
N ALA A 186 -5.65 -18.80 18.51
CA ALA A 186 -4.73 -19.78 17.92
C ALA A 186 -4.53 -21.05 18.77
N THR A 187 -4.69 -20.99 20.11
CA THR A 187 -4.65 -22.19 20.97
C THR A 187 -5.88 -23.07 20.89
N ARG A 188 -6.98 -22.56 20.33
CA ARG A 188 -8.27 -23.26 20.19
C ARG A 188 -8.54 -23.65 18.74
N HIS A 189 -8.20 -22.75 17.83
CA HIS A 189 -8.32 -22.89 16.38
C HIS A 189 -6.95 -22.67 15.79
N HIS A 190 -6.23 -23.76 15.54
CA HIS A 190 -4.83 -23.67 15.16
C HIS A 190 -4.69 -23.03 13.77
N PRO A 191 -3.76 -22.08 13.58
CA PRO A 191 -3.53 -21.49 12.26
C PRO A 191 -2.94 -22.49 11.25
N ARG A 192 -2.34 -23.57 11.76
CA ARG A 192 -1.71 -24.64 10.98
C ARG A 192 -1.89 -25.98 11.67
N GLU A 193 -1.87 -27.06 10.90
CA GLU A 193 -1.73 -28.42 11.42
C GLU A 193 -0.33 -28.60 12.06
N LYS A 194 -0.19 -29.52 13.02
CA LYS A 194 1.12 -29.85 13.62
C LYS A 194 2.07 -30.34 12.52
N ASN A 195 3.23 -29.70 12.40
CA ASN A 195 4.22 -29.92 11.34
C ASN A 195 3.63 -29.85 9.91
N GLY A 196 2.53 -29.11 9.74
CA GLY A 196 1.68 -29.24 8.57
C GLY A 196 1.36 -27.93 7.87
N ARG A 197 0.35 -28.02 7.01
CA ARG A 197 -0.15 -26.93 6.17
C ARG A 197 -0.98 -25.92 6.97
N PRO A 198 -1.16 -24.69 6.44
CA PRO A 198 -2.11 -23.72 7.00
C PRO A 198 -3.55 -24.25 7.01
N VAL A 199 -4.31 -23.83 8.02
CA VAL A 199 -5.76 -24.01 8.09
C VAL A 199 -6.43 -22.77 7.49
N GLY A 200 -7.35 -22.97 6.55
CA GLY A 200 -7.88 -21.88 5.69
C GLY A 200 -8.78 -20.88 6.39
N ASP A 201 -9.51 -21.30 7.42
CA ASP A 201 -10.57 -20.53 8.10
C ASP A 201 -10.09 -19.75 9.34
N PHE A 202 -8.78 -19.76 9.62
CA PHE A 202 -8.23 -19.16 10.83
C PHE A 202 -8.54 -17.67 10.97
N TRP A 203 -8.40 -16.91 9.88
CA TRP A 203 -8.67 -15.46 9.90
C TRP A 203 -10.17 -15.14 9.95
N GLU A 204 -11.01 -16.01 9.42
CA GLU A 204 -12.47 -15.90 9.53
C GLU A 204 -12.90 -16.15 10.98
N THR A 205 -12.32 -17.17 11.63
CA THR A 205 -12.52 -17.44 13.06
C THR A 205 -12.07 -16.26 13.93
N ILE A 206 -10.94 -15.63 13.60
CA ILE A 206 -10.50 -14.40 14.28
C ILE A 206 -11.57 -13.32 14.15
N ASP A 207 -12.07 -13.06 12.94
CA ASP A 207 -13.05 -12.00 12.70
C ASP A 207 -14.36 -12.23 13.45
N GLU A 208 -14.88 -13.45 13.43
CA GLU A 208 -16.08 -13.83 14.18
C GLU A 208 -15.89 -13.63 15.69
N THR A 209 -14.76 -14.08 16.21
CA THR A 209 -14.44 -13.96 17.64
C THR A 209 -14.27 -12.49 18.05
N LEU A 210 -13.70 -11.66 17.18
CA LEU A 210 -13.56 -10.23 17.41
C LEU A 210 -14.88 -9.47 17.34
N LYS A 211 -15.77 -9.86 16.42
CA LYS A 211 -17.13 -9.32 16.36
C LYS A 211 -17.92 -9.65 17.62
N ALA A 212 -17.88 -10.92 18.06
CA ALA A 212 -18.50 -11.35 19.30
C ALA A 212 -17.95 -10.56 20.51
N PHE A 213 -16.63 -10.39 20.58
CA PHE A 213 -15.99 -9.62 21.64
C PHE A 213 -16.37 -8.14 21.60
N ARG A 214 -16.47 -7.52 20.42
CA ARG A 214 -16.96 -6.14 20.27
C ARG A 214 -18.40 -6.01 20.78
N HIS A 215 -19.29 -6.94 20.42
CA HIS A 215 -20.66 -6.93 20.95
C HIS A 215 -20.70 -7.08 22.48
N LEU A 216 -19.79 -7.87 23.06
CA LEU A 216 -19.63 -7.93 24.51
C LEU A 216 -19.16 -6.58 25.08
N GLN A 217 -18.18 -5.91 24.46
CA GLN A 217 -17.72 -4.59 24.89
C GLN A 217 -18.82 -3.52 24.88
N GLU A 218 -19.69 -3.55 23.86
CA GLU A 218 -20.83 -2.63 23.72
C GLU A 218 -21.93 -2.90 24.75
N ARG A 219 -22.17 -4.17 25.08
CA ARG A 219 -23.21 -4.59 26.04
C ARG A 219 -22.75 -4.49 27.49
N ASP A 220 -21.53 -4.93 27.79
CA ASP A 220 -20.94 -5.05 29.12
C ASP A 220 -19.42 -4.87 29.06
N SER A 221 -18.98 -3.62 29.14
CA SER A 221 -17.57 -3.24 29.07
C SER A 221 -16.73 -3.79 30.23
N GLU A 222 -17.33 -3.98 31.41
CA GLU A 222 -16.62 -4.51 32.57
C GLU A 222 -16.34 -6.01 32.39
N ALA A 223 -17.33 -6.78 31.93
CA ALA A 223 -17.14 -8.18 31.58
C ALA A 223 -16.08 -8.36 30.49
N ALA A 224 -16.13 -7.55 29.42
CA ALA A 224 -15.14 -7.61 28.34
C ALA A 224 -13.71 -7.32 28.84
N THR A 225 -13.56 -6.37 29.75
CA THR A 225 -12.27 -6.04 30.36
C THR A 225 -11.75 -7.19 31.20
N LYS A 226 -12.60 -7.78 32.05
CA LYS A 226 -12.25 -8.96 32.87
C LYS A 226 -11.83 -10.15 32.01
N GLU A 227 -12.51 -10.39 30.89
CA GLU A 227 -12.17 -11.46 29.95
C GLU A 227 -10.77 -11.25 29.33
N LEU A 228 -10.47 -10.05 28.83
CA LEU A 228 -9.14 -9.75 28.28
C LEU A 228 -8.03 -9.88 29.32
N GLU A 229 -8.27 -9.42 30.54
CA GLU A 229 -7.29 -9.54 31.62
C GLU A 229 -7.08 -11.00 32.05
N ALA A 230 -8.13 -11.82 32.04
CA ALA A 230 -8.04 -13.25 32.31
C ALA A 230 -7.25 -13.96 31.21
N ILE A 231 -7.53 -13.67 29.94
CA ILE A 231 -6.77 -14.19 28.79
C ILE A 231 -5.30 -13.80 28.90
N TRP A 232 -5.00 -12.54 29.20
CA TRP A 232 -3.64 -12.05 29.39
C TRP A 232 -2.90 -12.78 30.51
N LYS A 233 -3.51 -12.90 31.69
CA LYS A 233 -2.91 -13.59 32.83
C LYS A 233 -2.68 -15.07 32.54
N ASN A 234 -3.61 -15.72 31.86
CA ASN A 234 -3.47 -17.13 31.47
C ASN A 234 -2.33 -17.32 30.47
N ASP A 235 -2.23 -16.42 29.50
CA ASP A 235 -1.16 -16.42 28.52
C ASP A 235 0.23 -16.27 29.17
N GLN A 236 0.38 -15.34 30.12
CA GLN A 236 1.62 -15.19 30.90
C GLN A 236 1.99 -16.45 31.69
N LYS A 237 0.99 -17.15 32.27
CA LYS A 237 1.23 -18.42 32.98
C LYS A 237 1.67 -19.54 32.04
N ARG A 238 1.13 -19.59 30.83
CA ARG A 238 1.34 -20.69 29.87
C ARG A 238 2.61 -20.53 29.03
N PHE A 239 2.95 -19.29 28.67
CA PHE A 239 4.02 -18.96 27.72
C PHE A 239 5.15 -18.12 28.32
N GLY A 240 5.06 -17.76 29.61
CA GLY A 240 6.06 -16.97 30.30
C GLY A 240 5.67 -15.49 30.46
N THR A 241 6.22 -14.86 31.50
CA THR A 241 6.02 -13.45 31.82
C THR A 241 6.96 -12.55 31.02
N PHE A 242 6.54 -11.31 30.79
CA PHE A 242 7.41 -10.25 30.27
C PHE A 242 7.14 -8.95 31.04
N GLU A 243 8.20 -8.19 31.31
CA GLU A 243 8.11 -6.97 32.11
C GLU A 243 7.48 -5.81 31.33
N TYR A 244 6.62 -5.05 32.02
CA TYR A 244 5.99 -3.83 31.50
C TYR A 244 7.00 -2.76 31.03
N LEU A 245 8.24 -2.80 31.52
CA LEU A 245 9.33 -1.89 31.15
C LEU A 245 9.76 -2.02 29.68
N THR A 246 9.32 -3.08 28.98
CA THR A 246 9.54 -3.26 27.54
C THR A 246 8.50 -2.57 26.66
N LEU A 247 7.44 -1.99 27.25
CA LEU A 247 6.42 -1.26 26.49
C LEU A 247 6.96 0.10 26.06
N LYS A 248 7.07 0.30 24.75
CA LYS A 248 7.44 1.60 24.20
C LYS A 248 6.24 2.53 24.20
N LYS A 249 6.44 3.81 24.53
CA LYS A 249 5.46 4.85 24.23
C LYS A 249 5.26 4.89 22.71
N ALA A 250 4.03 4.73 22.26
CA ALA A 250 3.71 4.95 20.85
C ALA A 250 3.87 6.44 20.52
N ASP A 251 4.26 6.72 19.28
CA ASP A 251 4.23 8.07 18.73
C ASP A 251 2.76 8.54 18.69
N ALA A 252 2.40 9.45 19.60
CA ALA A 252 1.03 9.89 19.81
C ALA A 252 0.41 10.47 18.52
N LYS A 253 1.21 11.20 17.71
CA LYS A 253 0.75 11.79 16.45
C LYS A 253 0.39 10.71 15.43
N ARG A 254 1.14 9.60 15.40
CA ARG A 254 0.86 8.47 14.48
C ARG A 254 -0.35 7.66 14.90
N GLU A 255 -0.53 7.43 16.20
CA GLU A 255 -1.73 6.73 16.70
C GLU A 255 -2.99 7.59 16.53
N GLU A 256 -2.90 8.91 16.69
CA GLU A 256 -4.00 9.84 16.44
C GLU A 256 -4.39 9.88 14.96
N ALA A 257 -3.42 9.97 14.05
CA ALA A 257 -3.66 9.87 12.61
C ALA A 257 -4.37 8.57 12.23
N LEU A 258 -3.92 7.44 12.80
CA LEU A 258 -4.57 6.15 12.59
C LEU A 258 -5.99 6.14 13.15
N PHE A 259 -6.19 6.70 14.35
CA PHE A 259 -7.51 6.80 14.96
C PHE A 259 -8.49 7.59 14.09
N ASN A 260 -8.07 8.72 13.53
CA ASN A 260 -8.89 9.54 12.64
C ASN A 260 -9.25 8.79 11.36
N ALA A 261 -8.28 8.14 10.72
CA ALA A 261 -8.48 7.33 9.52
C ALA A 261 -9.48 6.19 9.72
N MET A 262 -9.45 5.59 10.91
CA MET A 262 -10.33 4.46 11.26
C MET A 262 -11.74 4.90 11.69
N ARG A 263 -11.94 6.19 12.01
CA ARG A 263 -13.21 6.74 12.52
C ARG A 263 -14.02 7.49 11.47
N ALA A 264 -13.37 8.06 10.46
CA ALA A 264 -14.08 8.71 9.37
C ALA A 264 -14.97 7.68 8.67
N ARG A 265 -16.29 7.94 8.68
CA ARG A 265 -17.30 7.12 8.00
C ARG A 265 -17.17 7.23 6.49
#